data_AF-A0A9E1IG39-F1
#
_entry.id   AF-A0A9E1IG39-F1
#
_cell.length_a   1.000
_cell.length_b   1.000
_cell.length_c   1.000
_cell.angle_alpha   90.00
_cell.angle_beta   90.00
_cell.angle_gamma   90.00
#
_symmetry.space_group_name_H-M   'P 1'
#
loop_
_entity.id
_entity.type
_entity.pdbx_description
1 polymer ?
#
loop_
_entity_poly.entity_id
_entity_poly.type
_entity_poly.pdbx_seq_one_letter_code
_entity_poly.pdbx_strand_id
1 'polypeptide(L)'
;MMEPIFLASLEKALHWAKDRHYVGHNKHDGLNSPLLRRLSLNNKWLRIIAIQSVMRAPINLRPLLMVHEAENAKGLALFARAWLNHYQLSNDKESAREARLLLERLLAYPVDPTYPGRSWGYGFPWQDLGFYAPTALPNRIVTYFVGA
;
A
#
# COMPACT_ATOMS: atom_id res chain seq x y z
N MET A 1 20.67 -24.30 5.63
CA MET A 1 19.58 -24.36 6.63
C MET A 1 19.28 -22.92 7.02
N MET A 2 18.03 -22.46 6.95
CA MET A 2 17.67 -21.08 7.30
C MET A 2 17.70 -20.92 8.83
N GLU A 3 18.26 -19.83 9.34
CA GLU A 3 18.34 -19.63 10.79
C GLU A 3 16.92 -19.57 11.41
N PRO A 4 16.68 -20.23 12.55
CA PRO A 4 15.36 -20.24 13.21
C PRO A 4 14.79 -18.84 13.49
N ILE A 5 15.67 -17.86 13.75
CA ILE A 5 15.27 -16.48 14.02
C ILE A 5 14.66 -15.79 12.80
N PHE A 6 15.09 -16.15 11.59
CA PHE A 6 14.55 -15.57 10.36
C PHE A 6 13.12 -16.04 10.13
N LEU A 7 12.87 -17.36 10.24
CA LEU A 7 11.54 -17.92 10.02
C LEU A 7 10.54 -17.38 11.05
N ALA A 8 10.93 -17.34 12.33
CA ALA A 8 10.08 -16.78 13.38
C ALA A 8 9.78 -15.28 13.16
N SER A 9 10.74 -14.51 12.64
CA SER A 9 10.54 -13.09 12.33
C SER A 9 9.63 -12.90 11.11
N LEU A 10 9.79 -13.74 10.08
CA LEU A 10 8.93 -13.76 8.90
C LEU A 10 7.48 -14.08 9.27
N GLU A 11 7.25 -15.15 10.04
CA GLU A 11 5.91 -15.55 10.51
C GLU A 11 5.25 -14.45 11.34
N LYS A 12 6.00 -13.81 12.25
CA LYS A 12 5.47 -12.68 13.05
C LYS A 12 5.03 -11.52 12.17
N ALA A 13 5.85 -11.15 11.17
CA ALA A 13 5.52 -10.05 10.27
C ALA A 13 4.30 -10.38 9.39
N LEU A 14 4.21 -11.60 8.87
CA LEU A 14 3.11 -12.07 8.04
C LEU A 14 1.79 -12.12 8.82
N HIS A 15 1.79 -12.70 10.02
CA HIS A 15 0.60 -12.73 10.87
C HIS A 15 0.17 -11.34 11.32
N TRP A 16 1.10 -10.47 11.72
CA TRP A 16 0.79 -9.08 12.09
C TRP A 16 0.09 -8.32 10.96
N ALA A 17 0.53 -8.52 9.72
CA ALA A 17 -0.06 -7.89 8.54
C ALA A 17 -1.42 -8.50 8.17
N LYS A 18 -1.54 -9.84 8.26
CA LYS A 18 -2.79 -10.58 8.03
C LYS A 18 -3.89 -10.15 9.00
N ASP A 19 -3.56 -10.04 10.30
CA ASP A 19 -4.48 -9.61 11.36
C ASP A 19 -4.97 -8.17 11.15
N ARG A 20 -4.24 -7.37 10.35
CA ARG A 20 -4.59 -6.01 9.94
C ARG A 20 -5.12 -5.94 8.52
N HIS A 21 -5.51 -7.07 7.93
CA HIS A 21 -6.05 -7.14 6.57
C HIS A 21 -5.16 -6.48 5.49
N TYR A 22 -3.85 -6.38 5.76
CA TYR A 22 -2.86 -5.74 4.89
C TYR A 22 -3.16 -4.25 4.59
N VAL A 23 -3.87 -3.56 5.49
CA VAL A 23 -4.06 -2.10 5.42
C VAL A 23 -3.07 -1.39 6.34
N GLY A 24 -2.76 -0.14 5.98
CA GLY A 24 -1.97 0.73 6.84
C GLY A 24 -1.83 2.14 6.30
N HIS A 25 -1.22 3.00 7.12
CA HIS A 25 -0.85 4.35 6.74
C HIS A 25 0.32 4.36 5.74
N ASN A 26 0.31 5.33 4.82
CA ASN A 26 1.35 5.48 3.80
C ASN A 26 2.11 6.80 3.99
N LYS A 27 3.33 6.90 3.45
CA LYS A 27 4.20 8.09 3.63
C LYS A 27 3.52 9.40 3.19
N HIS A 28 2.75 9.39 2.09
CA HIS A 28 2.13 10.59 1.52
C HIS A 28 0.59 10.55 1.57
N ASP A 29 0.03 9.92 2.62
CA ASP A 29 -1.41 9.67 2.77
C ASP A 29 -2.24 10.83 3.31
N GLY A 30 -1.67 12.02 3.53
CA GLY A 30 -2.41 13.14 4.14
C GLY A 30 -3.72 13.48 3.40
N LEU A 31 -3.77 13.29 2.07
CA LEU A 31 -4.98 13.52 1.26
C LEU A 31 -6.00 12.36 1.29
N ASN A 32 -5.72 11.27 2.01
CA ASN A 32 -6.75 10.28 2.36
C ASN A 32 -7.78 10.86 3.32
N SER A 33 -7.41 11.90 4.08
CA SER A 33 -8.37 12.68 4.84
C SER A 33 -9.35 13.39 3.90
N PRO A 34 -10.67 13.09 3.98
CA PRO A 34 -11.67 13.83 3.24
C PRO A 34 -11.66 15.32 3.58
N LEU A 35 -11.36 15.64 4.85
CA LEU A 35 -11.24 17.00 5.36
C LEU A 35 -10.08 17.72 4.68
N LEU A 36 -8.86 17.19 4.76
CA LEU A 36 -7.68 17.83 4.16
C LEU A 36 -7.80 17.90 2.63
N ARG A 37 -8.37 16.87 2.00
CA ARG A 37 -8.63 16.89 0.56
C ARG A 37 -9.56 18.04 0.18
N ARG A 38 -10.64 18.27 0.92
CA ARG A 38 -11.56 19.39 0.69
C ARG A 38 -10.91 20.75 0.99
N LEU A 39 -10.22 20.87 2.13
CA LEU A 39 -9.52 22.09 2.53
C LEU A 39 -8.36 22.46 1.61
N SER A 40 -7.85 21.50 0.83
CA SER A 40 -6.82 21.78 -0.16
C SER A 40 -7.29 22.64 -1.34
N LEU A 41 -8.61 22.79 -1.55
CA LEU A 41 -9.21 23.61 -2.62
C LEU A 41 -8.61 23.34 -4.02
N ASN A 42 -8.18 22.09 -4.26
CA ASN A 42 -7.43 21.68 -5.44
C ASN A 42 -6.12 22.46 -5.71
N ASN A 43 -5.62 23.20 -4.72
CA ASN A 43 -4.38 23.96 -4.80
C ASN A 43 -3.16 23.07 -4.48
N LYS A 44 -2.15 23.14 -5.36
CA LYS A 44 -0.89 22.40 -5.22
C LYS A 44 -0.23 22.59 -3.85
N TRP A 45 -0.08 23.83 -3.40
CA TRP A 45 0.65 24.14 -2.17
C TRP A 45 -0.12 23.70 -0.93
N LEU A 46 -1.45 23.87 -0.91
CA LEU A 46 -2.28 23.39 0.19
C LEU A 46 -2.25 21.87 0.31
N ARG A 47 -2.23 21.14 -0.82
CA ARG A 47 -2.03 19.68 -0.82
C ARG A 47 -0.66 19.29 -0.25
N ILE A 48 0.40 19.99 -0.64
CA ILE A 48 1.75 19.74 -0.11
C ILE A 48 1.79 20.01 1.39
N ILE A 49 1.26 21.13 1.86
CA ILE A 49 1.18 21.47 3.29
C ILE A 49 0.43 20.36 4.02
N ALA A 50 -0.76 19.97 3.57
CA ALA A 50 -1.53 18.89 4.18
C ALA A 50 -0.74 17.57 4.29
N ILE A 51 -0.09 17.14 3.20
CA ILE A 51 0.72 15.91 3.18
C ILE A 51 1.90 16.02 4.15
N GLN A 52 2.66 17.11 4.08
CA GLN A 52 3.87 17.27 4.90
C GLN A 52 3.53 17.44 6.38
N SER A 53 2.43 18.14 6.72
CA SER A 53 1.94 18.26 8.10
C SER A 53 1.59 16.91 8.69
N VAL A 54 0.88 16.05 7.96
CA VAL A 54 0.55 14.68 8.41
C VAL A 54 1.80 13.81 8.50
N MET A 55 2.70 13.89 7.51
CA MET A 55 3.89 13.03 7.41
C MET A 55 4.95 13.36 8.47
N ARG A 56 5.14 14.66 8.79
CA ARG A 56 6.24 15.13 9.64
C ARG A 56 5.83 15.50 11.06
N ALA A 57 4.55 15.35 11.41
CA ALA A 57 4.10 15.64 12.75
C ALA A 57 4.82 14.73 13.77
N PRO A 58 5.27 15.26 14.92
CA PRO A 58 5.93 14.48 15.97
C PRO A 58 4.98 13.51 16.68
N ILE A 59 3.68 13.72 16.52
CA ILE A 59 2.60 12.86 17.01
C ILE A 59 1.71 12.43 15.85
N ASN A 60 1.04 11.28 15.98
CA ASN A 60 0.19 10.76 14.92
C ASN A 60 -1.11 11.56 14.80
N LEU A 61 -1.18 12.49 13.84
CA LEU A 61 -2.38 13.32 13.58
C LEU A 61 -3.48 12.58 12.82
N ARG A 62 -3.20 11.39 12.26
CA ARG A 62 -4.11 10.67 11.37
C ARG A 62 -5.48 10.35 11.97
N PRO A 63 -5.59 9.92 13.24
CA PRO A 63 -6.90 9.66 13.86
C PRO A 63 -7.76 10.93 13.95
N LEU A 64 -7.15 12.07 14.28
CA LEU A 64 -7.85 13.36 14.39
C LEU A 64 -8.28 13.90 13.02
N LEU A 65 -7.42 13.70 12.02
CA LEU A 65 -7.64 14.23 10.68
C LEU A 65 -8.44 13.29 9.78
N MET A 66 -8.93 12.16 10.30
CA MET A 66 -9.62 11.13 9.52
C MET A 66 -8.81 10.65 8.31
N VAL A 67 -7.50 10.50 8.47
CA VAL A 67 -6.64 9.89 7.45
C VAL A 67 -6.83 8.38 7.56
N HIS A 68 -7.59 7.81 6.62
CA HIS A 68 -7.89 6.38 6.62
C HIS A 68 -6.70 5.54 6.15
N GLU A 69 -6.50 4.39 6.80
CA GLU A 69 -5.63 3.33 6.30
C GLU A 69 -6.17 2.77 4.99
N ALA A 70 -5.26 2.36 4.11
CA ALA A 70 -5.63 1.82 2.81
C ALA A 70 -4.66 0.72 2.39
N GLU A 71 -5.15 -0.16 1.53
CA GLU A 71 -4.30 -1.12 0.86
C GLU A 71 -3.33 -0.41 -0.08
N ASN A 72 -2.11 -0.92 -0.13
CA ASN A 72 -1.12 -0.51 -1.10
C ASN A 72 -0.84 -1.70 -2.02
N ALA A 73 -1.10 -1.58 -3.32
CA ALA A 73 -0.88 -2.67 -4.27
C ALA A 73 0.56 -3.21 -4.25
N LYS A 74 1.56 -2.33 -4.07
CA LYS A 74 2.94 -2.77 -3.86
C LYS A 74 3.09 -3.56 -2.55
N GLY A 75 2.41 -3.13 -1.49
CA GLY A 75 2.38 -3.84 -0.22
C GLY A 75 1.77 -5.23 -0.36
N LEU A 76 0.60 -5.35 -0.99
CA LEU A 76 -0.06 -6.64 -1.24
C LEU A 76 0.85 -7.58 -2.05
N ALA A 77 1.53 -7.07 -3.09
CA ALA A 77 2.42 -7.89 -3.90
C ALA A 77 3.64 -8.40 -3.10
N LEU A 78 4.23 -7.54 -2.26
CA LEU A 78 5.33 -7.93 -1.38
C LEU A 78 4.89 -8.98 -0.35
N PHE A 79 3.70 -8.83 0.24
CA PHE A 79 3.16 -9.82 1.17
C PHE A 79 2.79 -11.13 0.47
N ALA A 80 2.22 -11.08 -0.74
CA ALA A 80 1.95 -12.27 -1.55
C ALA A 80 3.24 -13.05 -1.82
N ARG A 81 4.30 -12.35 -2.23
CA ARG A 81 5.62 -12.94 -2.44
C ARG A 81 6.21 -13.51 -1.15
N ALA A 82 6.06 -12.82 -0.02
CA ALA A 82 6.53 -13.30 1.28
C ALA A 82 5.81 -14.59 1.71
N TRP A 83 4.50 -14.69 1.49
CA TRP A 83 3.72 -15.91 1.73
C TRP A 83 4.12 -17.06 0.78
N LEU A 84 4.40 -16.78 -0.49
CA LEU A 84 4.94 -17.79 -1.42
C LEU A 84 6.30 -18.30 -0.98
N ASN A 85 7.20 -17.41 -0.55
CA ASN A 85 8.50 -17.79 0.01
C ASN A 85 8.32 -18.64 1.27
N HIS A 86 7.39 -18.26 2.15
CA HIS A 86 7.07 -19.03 3.36
C HIS A 86 6.55 -20.43 3.01
N TYR A 87 5.67 -20.55 2.00
CA TYR A 87 5.19 -21.84 1.50
C TYR A 87 6.33 -22.72 0.98
N GLN A 88 7.28 -22.15 0.22
CA GLN A 88 8.44 -22.90 -0.28
C GLN A 88 9.34 -23.44 0.86
N LEU A 89 9.38 -22.75 2.00
CA LEU A 89 10.21 -23.13 3.15
C LEU A 89 9.55 -24.13 4.08
N SER A 90 8.23 -24.02 4.28
CA SER A 90 7.48 -24.77 5.29
C SER A 90 6.54 -25.83 4.72
N ASN A 91 6.23 -25.74 3.42
CA ASN A 91 5.16 -26.50 2.75
C ASN A 91 3.76 -26.31 3.38
N ASP A 92 3.55 -25.20 4.08
CA ASP A 92 2.28 -24.87 4.72
C ASP A 92 1.22 -24.41 3.70
N LYS A 93 0.13 -25.17 3.59
CA LYS A 93 -0.96 -24.87 2.64
C LYS A 93 -1.68 -23.55 2.95
N GLU A 94 -1.68 -23.10 4.20
CA GLU A 94 -2.28 -21.82 4.57
C GLU A 94 -1.51 -20.65 3.93
N SER A 95 -0.20 -20.75 3.88
CA SER A 95 0.66 -19.78 3.19
C SER A 95 0.34 -19.67 1.69
N ALA A 96 0.13 -20.79 1.01
CA ALA A 96 -0.28 -20.78 -0.39
C ALA A 96 -1.67 -20.15 -0.58
N ARG A 97 -2.59 -20.39 0.36
CA ARG A 97 -3.94 -19.80 0.36
C ARG A 97 -3.90 -18.28 0.54
N GLU A 98 -3.12 -17.80 1.50
CA GLU A 98 -2.95 -16.36 1.76
C GLU A 98 -2.27 -15.64 0.58
N ALA A 99 -1.22 -16.23 0.00
CA ALA A 99 -0.61 -15.70 -1.20
C ALA A 99 -1.62 -15.56 -2.34
N ARG A 100 -2.43 -16.60 -2.58
CA ARG A 100 -3.46 -16.60 -3.63
C ARG A 100 -4.50 -15.52 -3.41
N LEU A 101 -4.99 -15.37 -2.18
CA LEU A 101 -5.95 -14.32 -1.80
C LEU A 101 -5.44 -12.92 -2.16
N LEU A 102 -4.17 -12.62 -1.84
CA LEU A 102 -3.58 -11.31 -2.13
C LEU A 102 -3.39 -11.07 -3.63
N LEU A 103 -3.03 -12.10 -4.40
CA LEU A 103 -2.92 -12.03 -5.85
C LEU A 103 -4.28 -11.82 -6.52
N GLU A 104 -5.32 -12.52 -6.07
CA GLU A 104 -6.70 -12.33 -6.56
C GLU A 104 -7.20 -10.90 -6.26
N ARG A 105 -6.91 -10.36 -5.08
CA ARG A 105 -7.19 -8.95 -4.74
C ARG A 105 -6.51 -7.97 -5.70
N LEU A 106 -5.24 -8.21 -6.03
CA LEU A 106 -4.50 -7.37 -6.99
C LEU A 106 -5.13 -7.43 -8.39
N LEU A 107 -5.53 -8.62 -8.84
CA LEU A 107 -6.15 -8.82 -10.15
C LEU A 107 -7.57 -8.25 -10.24
N ALA A 108 -8.28 -8.11 -9.12
CA ALA A 108 -9.62 -7.54 -9.07
C ALA A 108 -9.64 -6.01 -9.27
N TYR A 109 -8.55 -5.31 -8.94
CA TYR A 109 -8.49 -3.84 -8.97
C TYR A 109 -7.26 -3.30 -9.72
N PRO A 110 -7.11 -3.62 -11.03
CA PRO A 110 -6.16 -2.91 -11.87
C PRO A 110 -6.61 -1.45 -12.09
N VAL A 111 -5.65 -0.60 -12.44
CA VAL A 111 -5.90 0.80 -12.80
C VAL A 111 -6.66 0.93 -14.13
N ASP A 112 -7.23 2.12 -14.36
CA ASP A 112 -7.89 2.63 -15.56
C ASP A 112 -7.48 1.91 -16.88
N PRO A 113 -8.44 1.32 -17.60
CA PRO A 113 -8.19 0.55 -18.82
C PRO A 113 -7.77 1.39 -20.03
N THR A 114 -7.77 2.72 -19.94
CA THR A 114 -7.27 3.61 -21.00
C THR A 114 -5.76 3.48 -21.23
N TYR A 115 -5.02 2.93 -20.26
CA TYR A 115 -3.60 2.63 -20.41
C TYR A 115 -3.40 1.22 -20.99
N PRO A 116 -2.50 1.05 -21.99
CA PRO A 116 -2.21 -0.27 -22.53
C PRO A 116 -1.63 -1.21 -21.47
N GLY A 117 -2.25 -2.39 -21.31
CA GLY A 117 -1.82 -3.43 -20.38
C GLY A 117 -2.36 -3.27 -18.96
N ARG A 118 -2.13 -4.28 -18.11
CA ARG A 118 -2.50 -4.20 -16.68
C ARG A 118 -1.48 -3.38 -15.91
N SER A 119 -1.96 -2.42 -15.13
CA SER A 119 -1.12 -1.56 -14.30
C SER A 119 -1.75 -1.32 -12.93
N TRP A 120 -0.92 -0.89 -11.97
CA TRP A 120 -1.33 -0.59 -10.60
C TRP A 120 -0.77 0.76 -10.16
N GLY A 121 -1.50 1.38 -9.24
CA GLY A 121 -1.23 2.71 -8.70
C GLY A 121 -1.37 2.74 -7.19
N TYR A 122 -1.14 3.92 -6.60
CA TYR A 122 -1.41 4.12 -5.19
C TYR A 122 -2.91 4.25 -4.93
N GLY A 123 -3.39 3.69 -3.81
CA GLY A 123 -4.77 3.82 -3.35
C GLY A 123 -5.14 5.21 -2.81
N PHE A 124 -4.27 6.20 -3.00
CA PHE A 124 -4.42 7.55 -2.46
C PHE A 124 -3.88 8.60 -3.43
N PRO A 125 -4.46 9.81 -3.44
CA PRO A 125 -3.92 10.90 -4.22
C PRO A 125 -2.72 11.50 -3.50
N TRP A 126 -1.71 11.95 -4.25
CA TRP A 126 -0.59 12.66 -3.66
C TRP A 126 -0.04 13.74 -4.60
N GLN A 127 0.56 14.76 -4.00
CA GLN A 127 1.11 15.92 -4.68
C GLN A 127 2.61 15.98 -4.45
N ASP A 128 3.36 15.97 -5.54
CA ASP A 128 4.78 16.30 -5.57
C ASP A 128 4.97 17.77 -5.99
N LEU A 129 6.22 18.26 -5.93
CA LEU A 129 6.60 19.53 -6.55
C LEU A 129 6.45 19.49 -8.06
N GLY A 130 6.71 18.35 -8.71
CA GLY A 130 6.67 18.23 -10.17
C GLY A 130 5.29 17.88 -10.74
N PHE A 131 4.46 17.15 -10.00
CA PHE A 131 3.21 16.60 -10.53
C PHE A 131 2.18 16.27 -9.44
N TYR A 132 0.94 16.09 -9.86
CA TYR A 132 -0.13 15.53 -9.04
C TYR A 132 -0.49 14.14 -9.57
N ALA A 133 -0.53 13.15 -8.68
CA ALA A 133 -1.00 11.82 -9.00
C ALA A 133 -2.36 11.59 -8.33
N PRO A 134 -3.47 11.45 -9.09
CA PRO A 134 -4.73 11.02 -8.52
C PRO A 134 -4.64 9.58 -8.00
N THR A 135 -5.61 9.20 -7.17
CA THR A 135 -5.80 7.80 -6.77
C THR A 135 -5.86 6.90 -7.99
N ALA A 136 -5.22 5.75 -7.90
CA ALA A 136 -5.17 4.77 -8.98
C ALA A 136 -4.57 5.31 -10.29
N LEU A 137 -3.70 6.33 -10.28
CA LEU A 137 -2.89 6.65 -11.47
C LEU A 137 -1.86 5.53 -11.69
N PRO A 138 -1.62 5.03 -12.93
CA PRO A 138 -0.62 4.00 -13.17
C PRO A 138 0.74 4.47 -12.65
N ASN A 139 1.39 3.62 -11.86
CA ASN A 139 2.71 3.91 -11.33
C ASN A 139 3.68 2.78 -11.70
N ARG A 140 4.78 3.13 -12.36
CA ARG A 140 5.78 2.16 -12.82
C ARG A 140 6.36 1.33 -11.67
N ILE A 141 6.63 1.95 -10.52
CA ILE A 141 7.20 1.25 -9.36
C ILE A 141 6.17 0.26 -8.81
N VAL A 142 4.94 0.72 -8.57
CA VAL A 142 3.87 -0.16 -8.06
C VAL A 142 3.60 -1.32 -9.03
N THR A 143 3.47 -1.01 -10.32
CA THR A 143 3.24 -2.01 -11.39
C THR A 143 4.38 -3.02 -11.47
N TYR A 144 5.63 -2.58 -11.35
CA TYR A 144 6.79 -3.48 -11.32
C TYR A 144 6.70 -4.48 -10.17
N PHE A 145 6.39 -4.02 -8.95
CA PHE A 145 6.28 -4.94 -7.80
C PHE A 145 5.11 -5.92 -7.92
N VAL A 146 4.04 -5.54 -8.62
CA VAL A 146 2.89 -6.44 -8.85
C VAL A 146 3.16 -7.43 -9.98
N GLY A 147 3.86 -7.02 -11.04
CA GLY A 147 4.10 -7.84 -12.23
C GLY A 147 5.40 -8.65 -12.24
N ALA A 148 6.32 -8.42 -11.29
CA ALA A 148 7.61 -9.12 -11.18
C ALA A 148 7.55 -10.30 -10.21
#